data_AF-A0A3M0YYN6-F1
#
_entry.id   AF-A0A3M0YYN6-F1
#
_cell.length_a   1.000
_cell.length_b   1.000
_cell.length_c   1.000
_cell.angle_alpha   90.00
_cell.angle_beta   90.00
_cell.angle_gamma   90.00
#
_symmetry.space_group_name_H-M   'P 1'
#
loop_
_entity.id
_entity.type
_entity.pdbx_description
1 polymer ?
#
loop_
_entity_poly.entity_id
_entity_poly.type
_entity_poly.pdbx_seq_one_letter_code
_entity_poly.pdbx_strand_id
1 'polypeptide(L)'
;MQNRNYINKKLVLTPNDSSAEFYDIVNSKIRPFELLNKEINLIEEIIKENGLNGRKIKVLDIGAGTGRHTISLWQKGFDVIAIDNSGKMIEEMLKKIQKYDKDKKLNQNSDHQLLLHDGSNQQCLMYGIRKKNNLRVENKSILEFKTSEKFDAILLFWNTWNEIATNDQLAHKLAKKLKSLLYKNGFILLNCDDPERVDFKNLKFDSEVEDGSIIYRLVWETIDWDEKSKTSVAIEKIFKIQKKDYKKTLISESKITQKWYTKTQIKEIFKKACLSVEDKKIRGMEELYLKIQHNHS
;
A
#
# COMPACT_ATOMS: atom_id res chain seq x y z
N MET A 1 -34.99 -16.91 27.54
CA MET A 1 -35.15 -16.78 26.07
C MET A 1 -34.33 -15.58 25.60
N GLN A 2 -33.69 -15.71 24.44
CA GLN A 2 -33.05 -14.67 23.61
C GLN A 2 -31.77 -13.99 24.11
N ASN A 3 -30.62 -14.38 23.56
CA ASN A 3 -29.91 -13.58 22.54
C ASN A 3 -28.68 -14.34 22.00
N ARG A 4 -28.94 -15.40 21.22
CA ARG A 4 -27.99 -15.94 20.25
C ARG A 4 -28.20 -15.18 18.93
N ASN A 5 -27.64 -13.98 18.77
CA ASN A 5 -27.73 -13.25 17.50
C ASN A 5 -26.72 -12.09 17.36
N TYR A 6 -25.44 -12.28 17.68
CA TYR A 6 -24.43 -11.23 17.40
C TYR A 6 -23.04 -11.76 17.05
N ILE A 7 -22.92 -12.67 16.08
CA ILE A 7 -21.66 -12.88 15.35
C ILE A 7 -22.03 -13.25 13.90
N ASN A 8 -22.22 -12.26 13.03
CA ASN A 8 -22.20 -12.47 11.58
C ASN A 8 -22.12 -11.15 10.79
N LYS A 9 -21.16 -10.27 11.14
CA LYS A 9 -20.61 -9.36 10.12
C LYS A 9 -19.42 -10.08 9.50
N LYS A 10 -19.64 -10.71 8.34
CA LYS A 10 -18.58 -11.22 7.47
C LYS A 10 -17.55 -10.11 7.31
N LEU A 11 -16.34 -10.26 7.89
CA LEU A 11 -15.16 -9.56 7.38
C LEU A 11 -15.12 -9.91 5.90
N VAL A 12 -15.27 -8.92 5.03
CA VAL A 12 -15.16 -9.14 3.59
C VAL A 12 -13.68 -9.42 3.35
N LEU A 13 -13.34 -10.71 3.23
CA LEU A 13 -12.00 -11.14 2.93
C LEU A 13 -11.60 -10.52 1.59
N THR A 14 -10.52 -9.75 1.62
CA THR A 14 -9.85 -9.23 0.44
C THR A 14 -8.85 -10.26 -0.07
N PRO A 15 -8.45 -10.24 -1.35
CA PRO A 15 -7.45 -11.16 -1.87
C PRO A 15 -6.15 -11.16 -1.05
N ASN A 16 -5.78 -10.01 -0.48
CA ASN A 16 -4.55 -9.84 0.28
C ASN A 16 -4.63 -10.41 1.71
N ASP A 17 -5.83 -10.74 2.23
CA ASP A 17 -5.95 -11.23 3.60
C ASP A 17 -5.29 -12.60 3.82
N SER A 18 -5.26 -13.46 2.79
CA SER A 18 -4.66 -14.80 2.86
C SER A 18 -3.13 -14.78 2.80
N SER A 19 -2.53 -13.77 2.16
CA SER A 19 -1.07 -13.66 2.02
C SER A 19 -0.39 -12.79 3.09
N ALA A 20 -1.15 -12.02 3.88
CA ALA A 20 -0.63 -11.00 4.80
C ALA A 20 0.54 -11.46 5.69
N GLU A 21 0.43 -12.63 6.35
CA GLU A 21 1.47 -13.17 7.25
C GLU A 21 2.82 -13.41 6.54
N PHE A 22 2.77 -13.77 5.25
CA PHE A 22 3.95 -14.15 4.47
C PHE A 22 4.35 -13.05 3.47
N TYR A 23 3.56 -12.00 3.34
CA TYR A 23 3.64 -11.00 2.27
C TYR A 23 5.03 -10.36 2.17
N ASP A 24 5.58 -9.93 3.30
CA ASP A 24 6.92 -9.34 3.36
C ASP A 24 8.02 -10.33 2.97
N ILE A 25 7.88 -11.59 3.40
CA ILE A 25 8.87 -12.64 3.15
C ILE A 25 8.92 -12.94 1.67
N VAL A 26 7.76 -13.25 1.06
CA VAL A 26 7.69 -13.65 -0.35
C VAL A 26 8.04 -12.53 -1.32
N ASN A 27 7.71 -11.28 -0.96
CA ASN A 27 8.03 -10.12 -1.78
C ASN A 27 9.45 -9.58 -1.51
N SER A 28 10.19 -10.07 -0.52
CA SER A 28 11.50 -9.52 -0.15
C SER A 28 12.52 -9.49 -1.30
N LYS A 29 12.52 -10.49 -2.18
CA LYS A 29 13.39 -10.53 -3.37
C LYS A 29 12.95 -9.55 -4.47
N ILE A 30 11.64 -9.42 -4.67
CA ILE A 30 11.05 -8.56 -5.72
C ILE A 30 11.08 -7.08 -5.28
N ARG A 31 10.92 -6.87 -3.97
CA ARG A 31 10.84 -5.58 -3.29
C ARG A 31 11.91 -5.51 -2.19
N PRO A 32 13.19 -5.48 -2.57
CA PRO A 32 14.29 -5.46 -1.61
C PRO A 32 14.36 -4.13 -0.86
N PHE A 33 15.00 -4.11 0.30
CA PHE A 33 15.03 -2.93 1.19
C PHE A 33 15.70 -1.71 0.51
N GLU A 34 16.63 -1.94 -0.40
CA GLU A 34 17.28 -0.90 -1.20
C GLU A 34 16.27 -0.15 -2.09
N LEU A 35 15.25 -0.84 -2.60
CA LEU A 35 14.17 -0.19 -3.36
C LEU A 35 13.35 0.73 -2.45
N LEU A 36 13.00 0.26 -1.24
CA LEU A 36 12.28 1.10 -0.28
C LEU A 36 13.04 2.39 0.03
N ASN A 37 14.35 2.30 0.26
CA ASN A 37 15.17 3.49 0.50
C ASN A 37 15.16 4.44 -0.69
N LYS A 38 15.22 3.93 -1.91
CA LYS A 38 15.11 4.77 -3.13
C LYS A 38 13.75 5.44 -3.25
N GLU A 39 12.66 4.74 -2.96
CA GLU A 39 11.30 5.28 -2.97
C GLU A 39 11.11 6.37 -1.89
N ILE A 40 11.61 6.14 -0.69
CA ILE A 40 11.59 7.14 0.39
C ILE A 40 12.43 8.36 0.03
N ASN A 41 13.61 8.17 -0.56
CA ASN A 41 14.44 9.28 -1.03
C ASN A 41 13.71 10.10 -2.11
N LEU A 42 13.03 9.44 -3.06
CA LEU A 42 12.21 10.12 -4.07
C LEU A 42 11.09 10.95 -3.41
N ILE A 43 10.42 10.43 -2.39
CA ILE A 43 9.41 11.17 -1.62
C ILE A 43 10.03 12.43 -0.98
N GLU A 44 11.19 12.30 -0.33
CA GLU A 44 11.91 13.41 0.30
C GLU A 44 12.41 14.46 -0.72
N GLU A 45 12.84 14.02 -1.91
CA GLU A 45 13.21 14.90 -3.02
C GLU A 45 12.00 15.73 -3.50
N ILE A 46 10.87 15.08 -3.75
CA ILE A 46 9.63 15.76 -4.18
C ILE A 46 9.13 16.75 -3.12
N ILE A 47 9.25 16.41 -1.83
CA ILE A 47 8.92 17.35 -0.73
C ILE A 47 9.75 18.64 -0.83
N LYS A 48 11.05 18.52 -1.11
CA LYS A 48 11.94 19.69 -1.28
C LYS A 48 11.59 20.47 -2.55
N GLU A 49 11.37 19.78 -3.68
CA GLU A 49 10.94 20.41 -4.94
C GLU A 49 9.67 21.25 -4.77
N ASN A 50 8.72 20.77 -3.96
CA ASN A 50 7.45 21.43 -3.72
C ASN A 50 7.53 22.53 -2.65
N GLY A 51 8.72 22.84 -2.13
CA GLY A 51 8.93 23.87 -1.10
C GLY A 51 8.22 23.53 0.22
N LEU A 52 8.01 22.24 0.49
CA LEU A 52 7.35 21.77 1.71
C LEU A 52 8.36 21.58 2.87
N ASN A 53 9.65 21.79 2.62
CA ASN A 53 10.71 21.77 3.63
C ASN A 53 10.50 22.87 4.69
N GLY A 54 10.60 22.52 5.97
CA GLY A 54 10.46 23.46 7.09
C GLY A 54 9.12 23.39 7.84
N ARG A 55 8.21 22.52 7.41
CA ARG A 55 7.01 22.15 8.17
C ARG A 55 6.93 20.65 8.35
N LYS A 56 6.04 20.24 9.26
CA LYS A 56 5.70 18.83 9.45
C LYS A 56 4.84 18.36 8.28
N ILE A 57 5.29 17.31 7.60
CA ILE A 57 4.62 16.78 6.41
C ILE A 57 3.58 15.75 6.81
N LYS A 58 2.37 15.91 6.26
CA LYS A 58 1.27 14.96 6.44
C LYS A 58 1.10 14.07 5.21
N VAL A 59 1.23 12.76 5.43
CA VAL A 59 1.18 11.73 4.40
C VAL A 59 -0.09 10.90 4.54
N LEU A 60 -0.78 10.64 3.42
CA LEU A 60 -1.78 9.59 3.30
C LEU A 60 -1.18 8.42 2.51
N ASP A 61 -0.99 7.27 3.14
CA ASP A 61 -0.54 6.04 2.50
C ASP A 61 -1.77 5.17 2.18
N ILE A 62 -2.08 5.00 0.89
CA ILE A 62 -3.27 4.28 0.42
C ILE A 62 -2.82 2.91 -0.10
N GLY A 63 -3.52 1.84 0.32
CA GLY A 63 -3.05 0.49 0.04
C GLY A 63 -1.76 0.20 0.83
N ALA A 64 -1.74 0.63 2.09
CA ALA A 64 -0.54 0.64 2.91
C ALA A 64 0.00 -0.77 3.23
N GLY A 65 -0.79 -1.82 2.97
CA GLY A 65 -0.43 -3.21 3.16
C GLY A 65 0.04 -3.48 4.59
N THR A 66 1.14 -4.19 4.70
CA THR A 66 1.79 -4.49 5.98
C THR A 66 2.65 -3.33 6.52
N GLY A 67 2.54 -2.14 5.93
CA GLY A 67 3.11 -0.88 6.43
C GLY A 67 4.54 -0.58 6.05
N ARG A 68 5.04 -1.13 4.94
CA ARG A 68 6.42 -0.93 4.49
C ARG A 68 6.82 0.55 4.38
N HIS A 69 6.05 1.35 3.64
CA HIS A 69 6.28 2.80 3.50
C HIS A 69 5.78 3.55 4.72
N THR A 70 4.57 3.25 5.20
CA THR A 70 3.96 3.83 6.40
C THR A 70 4.93 3.88 7.59
N ILE A 71 5.48 2.75 8.01
CA ILE A 71 6.34 2.65 9.20
C ILE A 71 7.64 3.42 8.97
N SER A 72 8.24 3.31 7.78
CA SER A 72 9.48 3.99 7.43
C SER A 72 9.34 5.51 7.44
N LEU A 73 8.24 6.04 6.90
CA LEU A 73 7.94 7.47 6.91
C LEU A 73 7.64 7.95 8.32
N TRP A 74 6.81 7.23 9.07
CA TRP A 74 6.51 7.59 10.45
C TRP A 74 7.78 7.66 11.32
N GLN A 75 8.68 6.68 11.20
CA GLN A 75 9.99 6.67 11.87
C GLN A 75 10.89 7.86 11.47
N LYS A 76 10.77 8.34 10.23
CA LYS A 76 11.53 9.49 9.70
C LYS A 76 11.03 10.86 10.14
N GLY A 77 9.87 10.95 10.76
CA GLY A 77 9.36 12.24 11.23
C GLY A 77 8.00 12.66 10.70
N PHE A 78 7.39 11.84 9.84
CA PHE A 78 6.18 12.22 9.12
C PHE A 78 4.91 11.98 9.95
N ASP A 79 3.90 12.83 9.77
CA ASP A 79 2.54 12.51 10.21
C ASP A 79 1.89 11.61 9.16
N VAL A 80 1.64 10.35 9.50
CA VAL A 80 1.18 9.36 8.52
C VAL A 80 -0.23 8.90 8.88
N ILE A 81 -1.12 8.94 7.89
CA ILE A 81 -2.40 8.23 7.93
C ILE A 81 -2.28 7.09 6.92
N ALA A 82 -2.36 5.85 7.40
CA ALA A 82 -2.32 4.65 6.58
C ALA A 82 -3.71 4.07 6.45
N ILE A 83 -4.14 3.77 5.23
CA ILE A 83 -5.42 3.10 4.96
C ILE A 83 -5.19 1.86 4.10
N ASP A 84 -5.87 0.78 4.46
CA ASP A 84 -5.91 -0.45 3.67
C ASP A 84 -7.29 -1.13 3.84
N ASN A 85 -7.79 -1.78 2.80
CA ASN A 85 -9.07 -2.50 2.89
C ASN A 85 -8.92 -3.91 3.51
N SER A 86 -7.71 -4.47 3.51
CA SER A 86 -7.39 -5.75 4.14
C SER A 86 -7.23 -5.58 5.65
N GLY A 87 -8.08 -6.26 6.42
CA GLY A 87 -7.97 -6.28 7.87
C GLY A 87 -6.67 -6.97 8.32
N LYS A 88 -6.26 -8.03 7.61
CA LYS A 88 -5.05 -8.81 7.95
C LYS A 88 -3.76 -8.07 7.65
N MET A 89 -3.69 -7.33 6.55
CA MET A 89 -2.55 -6.45 6.26
C MET A 89 -2.36 -5.41 7.36
N ILE A 90 -3.47 -4.78 7.81
CA ILE A 90 -3.45 -3.87 8.95
C ILE A 90 -2.98 -4.59 10.22
N GLU A 91 -3.52 -5.77 10.55
CA GLU A 91 -3.07 -6.54 11.72
C GLU A 91 -1.54 -6.76 11.72
N GLU A 92 -0.95 -7.13 10.57
CA GLU A 92 0.50 -7.31 10.43
C GLU A 92 1.29 -6.01 10.58
N MET A 93 0.81 -4.91 9.99
CA MET A 93 1.40 -3.59 10.20
C MET A 93 1.45 -3.23 11.69
N LEU A 94 0.35 -3.47 12.40
CA LEU A 94 0.25 -3.14 13.82
C LEU A 94 1.17 -4.00 14.68
N LYS A 95 1.34 -5.29 14.37
CA LYS A 95 2.33 -6.16 15.03
C LYS A 95 3.75 -5.60 14.89
N LYS A 96 4.12 -5.12 13.69
CA LYS A 96 5.44 -4.51 13.45
C LYS A 96 5.64 -3.21 14.23
N ILE A 97 4.62 -2.35 14.27
CA ILE A 97 4.65 -1.11 15.06
C ILE A 97 4.84 -1.43 16.55
N GLN A 98 4.05 -2.38 17.09
CA GLN A 98 4.16 -2.80 18.48
C GLN A 98 5.53 -3.40 18.81
N LYS A 99 6.11 -4.19 17.90
CA LYS A 99 7.46 -4.73 18.05
C LYS A 99 8.51 -3.61 18.09
N TYR A 100 8.42 -2.65 17.16
CA TYR A 100 9.31 -1.49 17.13
C TYR A 100 9.26 -0.68 18.43
N ASP A 101 8.06 -0.42 18.97
CA ASP A 101 7.91 0.30 20.23
C ASP A 101 8.52 -0.43 21.42
N LYS A 102 8.35 -1.77 21.48
CA LYS A 102 8.99 -2.60 22.51
C LYS A 102 10.51 -2.51 22.41
N ASP A 103 11.06 -2.66 21.21
CA ASP A 103 12.50 -2.60 20.98
C ASP A 103 13.07 -1.21 21.34
N LYS A 104 12.33 -0.13 21.09
CA LYS A 104 12.74 1.23 21.49
C LYS A 104 12.68 1.47 23.00
N LYS A 105 11.65 0.98 23.69
CA LYS A 105 11.56 1.04 25.17
C LYS A 105 12.69 0.27 25.85
N LEU A 106 13.08 -0.87 25.29
CA LEU A 106 14.22 -1.65 25.81
C LEU A 106 15.55 -0.89 25.66
N ASN A 107 15.66 -0.03 24.64
CA ASN A 107 16.88 0.70 24.32
C ASN A 107 16.92 2.15 24.86
N GLN A 108 15.82 2.68 25.40
CA GLN A 108 15.74 4.03 25.96
C GLN A 108 14.73 4.06 27.13
N ASN A 109 15.13 4.56 28.30
CA ASN A 109 14.26 4.91 29.45
C ASN A 109 13.27 6.04 29.05
N SER A 110 12.32 5.75 28.17
CA SER A 110 11.39 6.73 27.60
C SER A 110 9.98 6.19 27.59
N ASP A 111 9.08 6.94 28.22
CA ASP A 111 7.67 6.63 28.41
C ASP A 111 6.88 6.69 27.09
N HIS A 112 6.88 5.59 26.33
CA HIS A 112 5.97 5.42 25.21
C HIS A 112 4.66 4.80 25.72
N GLN A 113 3.57 5.58 25.75
CA GLN A 113 2.26 5.06 26.15
C GLN A 113 1.55 4.45 24.95
N LEU A 114 1.34 3.12 24.98
CA LEU A 114 0.58 2.39 23.97
C LEU A 114 -0.89 2.46 24.38
N LEU A 115 -1.71 3.26 23.68
CA LEU A 115 -3.15 3.32 23.95
C LEU A 115 -3.86 2.32 23.04
N LEU A 116 -4.16 1.15 23.60
CA LEU A 116 -5.05 0.16 22.98
C LEU A 116 -6.47 0.47 23.45
N HIS A 117 -7.32 1.00 22.57
CA HIS A 117 -8.75 1.07 22.84
C HIS A 117 -9.41 -0.20 22.31
N ASP A 118 -9.69 -1.14 23.20
CA ASP A 118 -10.72 -2.14 22.98
C ASP A 118 -12.11 -1.49 23.16
N GLY A 119 -13.06 -1.96 22.38
CA GLY A 119 -14.41 -1.43 22.35
C GLY A 119 -15.14 -1.87 21.11
N SER A 120 -15.32 -3.19 20.95
CA SER A 120 -16.35 -3.84 20.13
C SER A 120 -16.91 -3.05 18.92
N ASN A 121 -16.50 -3.45 17.72
CA ASN A 121 -17.00 -3.07 16.38
C ASN A 121 -16.28 -1.88 15.68
N GLN A 122 -15.62 -2.21 14.55
CA GLN A 122 -14.87 -1.30 13.66
C GLN A 122 -13.66 -0.61 14.32
N GLN A 123 -12.58 -1.36 14.60
CA GLN A 123 -11.34 -0.77 15.09
C GLN A 123 -10.52 -0.14 13.95
N CYS A 124 -10.68 1.18 13.76
CA CYS A 124 -9.53 2.04 13.41
C CYS A 124 -8.68 2.17 14.67
N LEU A 125 -7.51 1.53 14.72
CA LEU A 125 -6.59 1.76 15.82
C LEU A 125 -5.81 3.05 15.58
N MET A 126 -6.13 4.07 16.38
CA MET A 126 -5.34 5.28 16.52
C MET A 126 -4.07 4.96 17.31
N TYR A 127 -2.93 4.73 16.64
CA TYR A 127 -1.63 4.58 17.31
C TYR A 127 -0.94 5.93 17.48
N GLY A 128 -1.37 6.69 18.48
CA GLY A 128 -0.69 7.92 18.89
C GLY A 128 0.53 7.63 19.77
N ILE A 129 1.71 7.48 19.17
CA ILE A 129 2.96 7.37 19.94
C ILE A 129 3.43 8.77 20.34
N ARG A 130 3.47 9.03 21.65
CA ARG A 130 3.91 10.32 22.23
C ARG A 130 5.44 10.50 22.07
N LYS A 131 5.89 10.97 20.90
CA LYS A 131 6.70 12.20 20.74
C LYS A 131 6.87 12.60 19.27
N LYS A 132 6.58 13.88 19.00
CA LYS A 132 6.65 14.65 17.76
C LYS A 132 5.73 14.25 16.59
N ASN A 133 5.48 12.98 16.24
CA ASN A 133 4.71 12.62 15.02
C ASN A 133 3.57 11.60 15.24
N ASN A 134 2.50 11.74 14.48
CA ASN A 134 1.26 11.01 14.61
C ASN A 134 1.17 9.90 13.55
N LEU A 135 0.82 8.69 13.97
CA LEU A 135 0.43 7.59 13.09
C LEU A 135 -1.03 7.24 13.30
N ARG A 136 -1.83 7.24 12.24
CA ARG A 136 -3.20 6.75 12.27
C ARG A 136 -3.34 5.62 11.25
N VAL A 137 -3.92 4.51 11.68
CA VAL A 137 -4.12 3.33 10.84
C VAL A 137 -5.61 3.02 10.77
N GLU A 138 -6.16 2.92 9.56
CA GLU A 138 -7.58 2.63 9.34
C GLU A 138 -7.77 1.48 8.37
N ASN A 139 -8.55 0.47 8.78
CA ASN A 139 -9.08 -0.52 7.85
C ASN A 139 -10.24 0.12 7.06
N LYS A 140 -9.94 0.64 5.87
CA LYS A 140 -10.88 1.42 5.04
C LYS A 140 -10.46 1.41 3.57
N SER A 141 -11.46 1.33 2.68
CA SER A 141 -11.27 1.70 1.27
C SER A 141 -11.18 3.22 1.11
N ILE A 142 -10.26 3.71 0.26
CA ILE A 142 -10.17 5.14 -0.10
C ILE A 142 -11.48 5.70 -0.66
N LEU A 143 -12.28 4.87 -1.34
CA LEU A 143 -13.55 5.28 -1.93
C LEU A 143 -14.62 5.59 -0.87
N GLU A 144 -14.45 5.05 0.35
CA GLU A 144 -15.34 5.24 1.51
C GLU A 144 -14.70 6.11 2.59
N PHE A 145 -13.40 6.40 2.49
CA PHE A 145 -12.65 7.21 3.43
C PHE A 145 -13.19 8.64 3.47
N LYS A 146 -13.74 9.06 4.62
CA LYS A 146 -14.28 10.40 4.85
C LYS A 146 -13.40 11.13 5.87
N THR A 147 -12.90 12.29 5.49
CA THR A 147 -12.16 13.19 6.37
C THR A 147 -12.26 14.63 5.85
N SER A 148 -12.11 15.60 6.75
CA SER A 148 -11.88 17.01 6.43
C SER A 148 -10.40 17.35 6.28
N GLU A 149 -9.50 16.41 6.62
CA GLU A 149 -8.05 16.60 6.55
C GLU A 149 -7.56 16.64 5.11
N LYS A 150 -6.50 17.42 4.90
CA LYS A 150 -5.74 17.51 3.65
C LYS A 150 -4.32 17.01 3.87
N PHE A 151 -3.67 16.62 2.79
CA PHE A 151 -2.38 15.93 2.81
C PHE A 151 -1.35 16.64 1.93
N ASP A 152 -0.11 16.65 2.41
CA ASP A 152 1.06 17.16 1.69
C ASP A 152 1.56 16.12 0.68
N ALA A 153 1.49 14.84 1.05
CA ALA A 153 1.81 13.71 0.18
C ALA A 153 0.68 12.67 0.25
N ILE A 154 0.28 12.14 -0.91
CA ILE A 154 -0.60 10.98 -0.99
C ILE A 154 0.14 9.89 -1.78
N LEU A 155 0.23 8.68 -1.24
CA LEU A 155 1.02 7.60 -1.83
C LEU A 155 0.09 6.48 -2.32
N LEU A 156 0.38 5.98 -3.51
CA LEU A 156 -0.26 4.80 -4.12
C LEU A 156 0.86 3.95 -4.74
N PHE A 157 1.46 3.05 -3.97
CA PHE A 157 2.56 2.20 -4.44
C PHE A 157 2.07 0.82 -4.89
N TRP A 158 2.89 0.13 -5.68
CA TRP A 158 2.75 -1.29 -6.01
C TRP A 158 1.39 -1.65 -6.61
N ASN A 159 1.02 -0.96 -7.68
CA ASN A 159 -0.23 -1.20 -8.42
C ASN A 159 -1.51 -0.94 -7.62
N THR A 160 -1.44 -0.27 -6.46
CA THR A 160 -2.63 0.13 -5.70
C THR A 160 -3.63 0.91 -6.56
N TRP A 161 -3.12 1.77 -7.45
CA TRP A 161 -3.98 2.44 -8.44
C TRP A 161 -4.77 1.44 -9.29
N ASN A 162 -4.10 0.43 -9.86
CA ASN A 162 -4.67 -0.55 -10.79
C ASN A 162 -5.71 -1.46 -10.12
N GLU A 163 -5.56 -1.74 -8.82
CA GLU A 163 -6.49 -2.55 -8.02
C GLU A 163 -7.74 -1.79 -7.56
N ILE A 164 -7.63 -0.46 -7.41
CA ILE A 164 -8.77 0.39 -7.02
C ILE A 164 -9.52 0.90 -8.25
N ALA A 165 -8.77 1.34 -9.27
CA ALA A 165 -9.27 1.91 -10.51
C ALA A 165 -9.55 0.83 -11.56
N THR A 166 -10.28 -0.24 -11.22
CA THR A 166 -10.53 -1.38 -12.14
C THR A 166 -11.38 -1.03 -13.36
N ASN A 167 -11.87 0.20 -13.47
CA ASN A 167 -12.51 0.75 -14.66
C ASN A 167 -12.40 2.28 -14.67
N ASP A 168 -12.72 2.90 -15.81
CA ASP A 168 -12.51 4.34 -16.02
C ASP A 168 -13.39 5.22 -15.12
N GLN A 169 -14.59 4.74 -14.77
CA GLN A 169 -15.45 5.46 -13.83
C GLN A 169 -14.80 5.50 -12.44
N LEU A 170 -14.25 4.39 -11.96
CA LEU A 170 -13.51 4.32 -10.71
C LEU A 170 -12.22 5.13 -10.77
N ALA A 171 -11.48 5.10 -11.88
CA ALA A 171 -10.29 5.89 -12.08
C ALA A 171 -10.57 7.40 -11.97
N HIS A 172 -11.61 7.88 -12.67
CA HIS A 172 -12.01 9.29 -12.59
C HIS A 172 -12.55 9.66 -11.19
N LYS A 173 -13.30 8.76 -10.54
CA LYS A 173 -13.76 8.96 -9.16
C LYS A 173 -12.59 9.06 -8.19
N LEU A 174 -11.61 8.17 -8.31
CA LEU A 174 -10.40 8.15 -7.50
C LEU A 174 -9.57 9.42 -7.74
N ALA A 175 -9.29 9.80 -8.98
CA ALA A 175 -8.56 11.03 -9.29
C ALA A 175 -9.21 12.29 -8.67
N LYS A 176 -10.54 12.42 -8.75
CA LYS A 176 -11.29 13.51 -8.09
C LYS A 176 -11.18 13.44 -6.57
N LYS A 177 -11.26 12.23 -5.99
CA LYS A 177 -11.11 12.00 -4.56
C LYS A 177 -9.71 12.41 -4.07
N LEU A 178 -8.66 11.96 -4.75
CA LEU A 178 -7.26 12.30 -4.42
C LEU A 178 -7.02 13.81 -4.49
N LYS A 179 -7.49 14.49 -5.56
CA LYS A 179 -7.46 15.96 -5.65
C LYS A 179 -8.13 16.61 -4.45
N SER A 180 -9.30 16.11 -4.04
CA SER A 180 -10.05 16.68 -2.93
C SER A 180 -9.36 16.49 -1.57
N LEU A 181 -8.37 15.60 -1.48
CA LEU A 181 -7.59 15.36 -0.26
C LEU A 181 -6.24 16.10 -0.27
N LEU A 182 -5.84 16.69 -1.39
CA LEU A 182 -4.53 17.30 -1.54
C LEU A 182 -4.49 18.76 -1.06
N TYR A 183 -3.40 19.16 -0.41
CA TYR A 183 -3.06 20.58 -0.23
C TYR A 183 -2.64 21.21 -1.56
N LYS A 184 -2.72 22.55 -1.66
CA LYS A 184 -2.37 23.28 -2.91
C LYS A 184 -0.97 22.95 -3.43
N ASN A 185 0.02 22.85 -2.53
CA ASN A 185 1.41 22.51 -2.87
C ASN A 185 1.73 21.02 -2.63
N GLY A 186 0.73 20.22 -2.26
CA GLY A 186 0.90 18.80 -2.04
C GLY A 186 1.05 18.04 -3.36
N PHE A 187 1.49 16.79 -3.26
CA PHE A 187 1.62 15.89 -4.39
C PHE A 187 1.04 14.51 -4.09
N ILE A 188 0.69 13.80 -5.16
CA ILE A 188 0.41 12.37 -5.16
C ILE A 188 1.60 11.71 -5.82
N LEU A 189 2.16 10.67 -5.21
CA LEU A 189 3.15 9.81 -5.84
C LEU A 189 2.51 8.45 -6.12
N LEU A 190 2.35 8.16 -7.41
CA LEU A 190 1.77 6.92 -7.90
C LEU A 190 2.89 6.06 -8.49
N ASN A 191 2.98 4.82 -8.05
CA ASN A 191 3.83 3.79 -8.63
C ASN A 191 2.98 2.61 -9.12
N CYS A 192 3.25 2.20 -10.36
CA CYS A 192 2.65 1.02 -10.96
C CYS A 192 3.55 0.46 -12.06
N ASP A 193 3.36 -0.81 -12.41
CA ASP A 193 4.01 -1.40 -13.56
C ASP A 193 3.55 -0.74 -14.88
N ASP A 194 4.41 -0.81 -15.90
CA ASP A 194 4.16 -0.21 -17.21
C ASP A 194 3.63 -1.27 -18.20
N PRO A 195 2.36 -1.17 -18.66
CA PRO A 195 1.83 -2.11 -19.65
C PRO A 195 2.46 -1.99 -21.04
N GLU A 196 3.29 -0.98 -21.30
CA GLU A 196 4.11 -0.92 -22.51
C GLU A 196 5.36 -1.81 -22.40
N ARG A 197 5.69 -2.30 -21.19
CA ARG A 197 6.89 -3.11 -20.91
C ARG A 197 6.58 -4.53 -20.46
N VAL A 198 5.40 -4.74 -19.88
CA VAL A 198 5.01 -6.02 -19.30
C VAL A 198 3.83 -6.61 -20.07
N ASP A 199 3.97 -7.86 -20.52
CA ASP A 199 2.88 -8.62 -21.13
C ASP A 199 1.95 -9.18 -20.04
N PHE A 200 1.03 -8.35 -19.55
CA PHE A 200 0.07 -8.74 -18.52
C PHE A 200 -0.90 -9.83 -18.94
N LYS A 201 -1.13 -10.02 -20.24
CA LYS A 201 -2.02 -11.06 -20.76
C LYS A 201 -1.45 -12.45 -20.50
N ASN A 202 -0.14 -12.61 -20.71
CA ASN A 202 0.56 -13.89 -20.55
C ASN A 202 1.50 -13.90 -19.35
N LEU A 203 1.32 -12.95 -18.41
CA LEU A 203 2.22 -12.81 -17.27
C LEU A 203 2.17 -14.04 -16.38
N LYS A 204 3.33 -14.68 -16.23
CA LYS A 204 3.55 -15.77 -15.30
C LYS A 204 4.96 -15.69 -14.75
N PHE A 205 5.07 -15.72 -13.43
CA PHE A 205 6.37 -15.78 -12.77
C PHE A 205 6.27 -16.53 -11.46
N ASP A 206 7.43 -16.94 -10.96
CA ASP A 206 7.56 -17.43 -9.59
C ASP A 206 8.87 -16.96 -8.97
N SER A 207 8.88 -16.92 -7.65
CA SER A 207 10.04 -16.50 -6.86
C SER A 207 10.11 -17.34 -5.60
N GLU A 208 11.31 -17.76 -5.23
CA GLU A 208 11.56 -18.53 -4.01
C GLU A 208 12.42 -17.73 -3.04
N VAL A 209 12.02 -17.68 -1.78
CA VAL A 209 12.77 -17.02 -0.69
C VAL A 209 13.03 -18.06 0.39
N GLU A 210 14.28 -18.17 0.83
CA GLU A 210 14.63 -19.04 1.94
C GLU A 210 14.54 -18.29 3.26
N ASP A 211 13.92 -18.92 4.26
CA ASP A 211 13.87 -18.43 5.64
C ASP A 211 14.09 -19.62 6.60
N GLY A 212 15.32 -19.72 7.11
CA GLY A 212 15.77 -20.85 7.93
C GLY A 212 15.60 -22.20 7.23
N SER A 213 14.81 -23.09 7.84
CA SER A 213 14.51 -24.44 7.32
C SER A 213 13.38 -24.49 6.31
N ILE A 214 12.80 -23.35 5.94
CA ILE A 214 11.63 -23.22 5.07
C ILE A 214 12.04 -22.48 3.79
N ILE A 215 11.48 -22.90 2.66
CA ILE A 215 11.48 -22.14 1.40
C ILE A 215 10.04 -21.69 1.16
N TYR A 216 9.84 -20.38 0.97
CA TYR A 216 8.58 -19.81 0.54
C TYR A 216 8.62 -19.58 -0.96
N ARG A 217 7.67 -20.15 -1.71
CA ARG A 217 7.54 -19.95 -3.16
C ARG A 217 6.29 -19.15 -3.47
N LEU A 218 6.46 -17.97 -4.05
CA LEU A 218 5.41 -17.18 -4.67
C LEU A 218 5.23 -17.60 -6.12
N VAL A 219 4.01 -17.84 -6.56
CA VAL A 219 3.66 -18.06 -7.96
C VAL A 219 2.57 -17.07 -8.34
N TRP A 220 2.76 -16.38 -9.45
CA TRP A 220 1.79 -15.48 -10.04
C TRP A 220 1.47 -15.92 -11.47
N GLU A 221 0.19 -15.93 -11.82
CA GLU A 221 -0.25 -16.28 -13.18
C GLU A 221 -1.51 -15.49 -13.54
N THR A 222 -1.49 -14.80 -14.67
CA THR A 222 -2.71 -14.26 -15.28
C THR A 222 -3.56 -15.41 -15.79
N ILE A 223 -4.79 -15.52 -15.27
CA ILE A 223 -5.74 -16.58 -15.63
C ILE A 223 -6.87 -16.09 -16.53
N ASP A 224 -7.08 -14.78 -16.61
CA ASP A 224 -8.09 -14.15 -17.45
C ASP A 224 -7.63 -12.76 -17.90
N TRP A 225 -7.99 -12.38 -19.12
CA TRP A 225 -7.61 -11.13 -19.75
C TRP A 225 -8.75 -10.58 -20.62
N ASP A 226 -9.26 -9.41 -20.25
CA ASP A 226 -10.21 -8.67 -21.06
C ASP A 226 -9.46 -7.68 -21.97
N GLU A 227 -9.40 -8.02 -23.25
CA GLU A 227 -8.74 -7.23 -24.29
C GLU A 227 -9.33 -5.83 -24.47
N LYS A 228 -10.65 -5.67 -24.24
CA LYS A 228 -11.36 -4.41 -24.44
C LYS A 228 -11.11 -3.46 -23.27
N SER A 229 -11.23 -3.96 -22.04
CA SER A 229 -11.04 -3.14 -20.85
C SER A 229 -9.58 -3.05 -20.38
N LYS A 230 -8.69 -3.89 -20.94
CA LYS A 230 -7.28 -4.06 -20.53
C LYS A 230 -7.18 -4.42 -19.05
N THR A 231 -8.05 -5.34 -18.63
CA THR A 231 -8.15 -5.81 -17.25
C THR A 231 -7.66 -7.25 -17.18
N SER A 232 -6.77 -7.55 -16.24
CA SER A 232 -6.38 -8.91 -15.94
C SER A 232 -7.07 -9.41 -14.69
N VAL A 233 -7.23 -10.73 -14.63
CA VAL A 233 -7.42 -11.43 -13.36
C VAL A 233 -6.28 -12.42 -13.19
N ALA A 234 -5.52 -12.26 -12.11
CA ALA A 234 -4.38 -13.10 -11.78
C ALA A 234 -4.67 -13.95 -10.54
N ILE A 235 -4.02 -15.10 -10.48
CA ILE A 235 -3.93 -15.90 -9.26
C ILE A 235 -2.53 -15.75 -8.68
N GLU A 236 -2.48 -15.40 -7.39
CA GLU A 236 -1.30 -15.48 -6.54
C GLU A 236 -1.39 -16.74 -5.68
N LYS A 237 -0.33 -17.55 -5.65
CA LYS A 237 -0.20 -18.70 -4.74
C LYS A 237 1.09 -18.60 -3.95
N ILE A 238 1.01 -18.83 -2.66
CA ILE A 238 2.18 -18.97 -1.80
C ILE A 238 2.25 -20.40 -1.31
N PHE A 239 3.40 -21.03 -1.53
CA PHE A 239 3.72 -22.34 -1.02
C PHE A 239 4.79 -22.26 0.04
N LYS A 240 4.61 -23.05 1.11
CA LYS A 240 5.63 -23.38 2.09
C LYS A 240 6.27 -24.72 1.71
N ILE A 241 7.58 -24.76 1.57
CA ILE A 241 8.34 -25.96 1.25
C ILE A 241 9.32 -26.21 2.41
N GLN A 242 9.18 -27.35 3.08
CA GLN A 242 10.09 -27.73 4.17
C GLN A 242 11.39 -28.31 3.58
N LYS A 243 12.56 -27.75 3.92
CA LYS A 243 13.85 -28.19 3.33
C LYS A 243 14.24 -29.64 3.70
N LYS A 244 13.75 -30.15 4.83
CA LYS A 244 14.10 -31.49 5.34
C LYS A 244 13.59 -32.62 4.45
N ASP A 245 12.35 -32.50 3.97
CA ASP A 245 11.64 -33.54 3.23
C ASP A 245 11.04 -33.02 1.91
N TYR A 246 11.32 -31.77 1.56
CA TYR A 246 10.76 -31.04 0.42
C TYR A 246 9.23 -31.05 0.37
N LYS A 247 8.56 -31.22 1.53
CA LYS A 247 7.11 -31.21 1.61
C LYS A 247 6.58 -29.82 1.25
N LYS A 248 5.89 -29.73 0.11
CA LYS A 248 5.23 -28.53 -0.40
C LYS A 248 3.79 -28.44 0.10
N THR A 249 3.43 -27.31 0.70
CA THR A 249 2.09 -27.01 1.21
C THR A 249 1.63 -25.67 0.65
N LEU A 250 0.45 -25.60 0.03
CA LEU A 250 -0.18 -24.33 -0.34
C LEU A 250 -0.67 -23.66 0.95
N ILE A 251 -0.21 -22.44 1.21
CA ILE A 251 -0.55 -21.69 2.45
C ILE A 251 -1.38 -20.45 2.17
N SER A 252 -1.35 -19.93 0.94
CA SER A 252 -2.22 -18.84 0.50
C SER A 252 -2.55 -19.01 -0.99
N GLU A 253 -3.78 -18.68 -1.35
CA GLU A 253 -4.22 -18.47 -2.71
C GLU A 253 -5.12 -17.23 -2.76
N SER A 254 -4.87 -16.35 -3.72
CA SER A 254 -5.56 -15.07 -3.87
C SER A 254 -5.86 -14.81 -5.33
N LYS A 255 -6.99 -14.16 -5.61
CA LYS A 255 -7.39 -13.76 -6.96
C LYS A 255 -7.44 -12.23 -7.04
N ILE A 256 -6.60 -11.64 -7.88
CA ILE A 256 -6.38 -10.20 -7.94
C ILE A 256 -6.87 -9.68 -9.30
N THR A 257 -7.65 -8.62 -9.30
CA THR A 257 -8.16 -7.96 -10.51
C THR A 257 -7.52 -6.59 -10.64
N GLN A 258 -6.90 -6.34 -11.79
CA GLN A 258 -6.17 -5.11 -12.05
C GLN A 258 -6.51 -4.60 -13.44
N LYS A 259 -6.78 -3.29 -13.56
CA LYS A 259 -6.84 -2.63 -14.86
C LYS A 259 -5.50 -1.98 -15.17
N TRP A 260 -4.98 -2.23 -16.36
CA TRP A 260 -3.67 -1.75 -16.78
C TRP A 260 -3.80 -0.49 -17.63
N TYR A 261 -3.42 0.64 -17.04
CA TYR A 261 -3.42 1.94 -17.69
C TYR A 261 -2.04 2.26 -18.24
N THR A 262 -1.97 2.67 -19.51
CA THR A 262 -0.74 3.26 -20.03
C THR A 262 -0.47 4.59 -19.33
N LYS A 263 0.80 5.01 -19.31
CA LYS A 263 1.19 6.32 -18.78
C LYS A 263 0.35 7.45 -19.36
N THR A 264 0.07 7.42 -20.67
CA THR A 264 -0.76 8.42 -21.35
C THR A 264 -2.18 8.45 -20.81
N GLN A 265 -2.81 7.29 -20.58
CA GLN A 265 -4.15 7.23 -20.00
C GLN A 265 -4.18 7.80 -18.58
N ILE A 266 -3.19 7.47 -17.74
CA ILE A 266 -3.09 8.04 -16.38
C ILE A 266 -2.98 9.57 -16.46
N LYS A 267 -2.11 10.10 -17.34
CA LYS A 267 -1.97 11.54 -17.57
C LYS A 267 -3.28 12.21 -17.98
N GLU A 268 -4.04 11.62 -18.89
CA GLU A 268 -5.33 12.14 -19.32
C GLU A 268 -6.38 12.14 -18.21
N ILE A 269 -6.43 11.08 -17.40
CA ILE A 269 -7.36 10.95 -16.27
C ILE A 269 -7.12 12.06 -15.25
N PHE A 270 -5.86 12.29 -14.87
CA PHE A 270 -5.51 13.33 -13.91
C PHE A 270 -5.61 14.75 -14.50
N LYS A 271 -5.30 14.93 -15.80
CA LYS A 271 -5.55 16.19 -16.50
C LYS A 271 -7.03 16.57 -16.49
N LYS A 272 -7.94 15.62 -16.73
CA LYS A 272 -9.40 15.82 -16.60
C LYS A 272 -9.83 16.18 -15.17
N ALA A 273 -9.05 15.77 -14.15
CA ALA A 273 -9.24 16.21 -12.78
C ALA A 273 -8.62 17.60 -12.50
N CYS A 274 -8.03 18.27 -13.48
CA CYS A 274 -7.25 19.51 -13.33
C CYS A 274 -6.02 19.35 -12.41
N LEU A 275 -5.30 18.24 -12.58
CA LEU A 275 -4.00 17.99 -11.97
C LEU A 275 -2.95 17.84 -13.07
N SER A 276 -1.73 18.30 -12.80
CA SER A 276 -0.56 18.09 -13.65
C SER A 276 0.09 16.76 -13.29
N VAL A 277 0.74 16.13 -14.26
CA VAL A 277 1.44 14.85 -14.08
C VAL A 277 2.85 14.97 -14.66
N GLU A 278 3.84 14.68 -13.83
CA GLU A 278 5.26 14.69 -14.16
C GLU A 278 5.83 13.27 -13.98
N ASP A 279 6.66 12.86 -14.94
CA ASP A 279 7.35 11.57 -14.87
C ASP A 279 8.52 11.68 -13.87
N LYS A 280 8.55 10.80 -12.88
CA LYS A 280 9.69 10.58 -12.01
C LYS A 280 10.36 9.25 -12.37
N LYS A 281 11.60 9.07 -11.96
CA LYS A 281 12.37 7.85 -12.23
C LYS A 281 13.21 7.47 -11.04
N ILE A 282 13.26 6.17 -10.77
CA ILE A 282 14.25 5.57 -9.89
C ILE A 282 15.23 4.81 -10.78
N ARG A 283 16.53 5.10 -10.67
CA ARG A 283 17.55 4.45 -11.52
C ARG A 283 17.52 2.92 -11.32
N GLY A 284 17.43 2.21 -12.44
CA GLY A 284 17.39 0.75 -12.48
C GLY A 284 16.00 0.15 -12.26
N MET A 285 14.95 0.98 -12.22
CA MET A 285 13.56 0.53 -12.16
C MET A 285 12.86 0.85 -13.48
N GLU A 286 12.04 -0.07 -13.96
CA GLU A 286 11.29 0.06 -15.21
C GLU A 286 9.83 0.48 -14.99
N GLU A 287 9.38 0.44 -13.75
CA GLU A 287 8.04 0.85 -13.33
C GLU A 287 7.81 2.35 -13.55
N LEU A 288 6.53 2.70 -13.66
CA LEU A 288 6.12 4.10 -13.69
C LEU A 288 6.17 4.68 -12.28
N TYR A 289 6.80 5.85 -12.16
CA TYR A 289 6.69 6.71 -11.00
C TYR A 289 6.15 8.05 -11.47
N LEU A 290 4.96 8.42 -11.04
CA LEU A 290 4.27 9.62 -11.50
C LEU A 290 4.02 10.56 -10.32
N LYS A 291 4.57 11.76 -10.39
CA LYS A 291 4.24 12.86 -9.49
C LYS A 291 3.04 13.58 -10.06
N ILE A 292 1.95 13.63 -9.30
CA ILE A 292 0.72 14.35 -9.68
C ILE A 292 0.48 15.47 -8.67
N GLN A 293 0.15 16.67 -9.13
CA GLN A 293 -0.08 17.81 -8.25
C GLN A 293 -1.06 18.82 -8.85
N HIS A 294 -1.44 19.84 -8.09
CA HIS A 294 -2.22 20.94 -8.65
C HIS A 294 -1.43 21.64 -9.77
N ASN A 295 -2.14 22.11 -10.79
CA ASN A 295 -1.53 22.99 -11.79
C ASN A 295 -0.98 24.23 -11.08
N HIS A 296 0.27 24.59 -11.37
CA HIS A 296 0.80 25.89 -10.97
C HIS A 296 -0.05 26.94 -11.67
N SER A 297 -0.70 27.79 -10.85
CA SER A 297 -1.40 29.00 -11.30
C SER A 297 -0.42 30.16 -11.22
#